data_AF-A0A345P6A2-F1
#
_entry.id   AF-A0A345P6A2-F1
#
_cell.length_a   1.000
_cell.length_b   1.000
_cell.length_c   1.000
_cell.angle_alpha   90.00
_cell.angle_beta   90.00
_cell.angle_gamma   90.00
#
_symmetry.space_group_name_H-M   'P 1'
#
loop_
_entity.id
_entity.type
_entity.pdbx_description
1 polymer ?
#
loop_
_entity_poly.entity_id
_entity_poly.type
_entity_poly.pdbx_seq_one_letter_code
_entity_poly.pdbx_strand_id
1 'polypeptide(L)'
;MSPTLSHTITHTTTTSISSFDWTIFVGLAAVIAVFYTQWRFDARQKKDHKKELLLKRYEILVLKRHNILEHIVNSTKSILLITSLIDSLNDSENESEIRKTIESELSIHVITYFELLYLINMYLPDINIENLKDSRRNFENSFRVFMNSDKKLNAKDKFEDVAITCINEHHMIASKVIEASRSNDLKLLKENNLD
;
A
#
# COMPACT_ATOMS: atom_id res chain seq x y z
N MET A 1 -9.70 -62.06 93.43
CA MET A 1 -9.70 -60.68 92.90
C MET A 1 -8.82 -60.67 91.66
N SER A 2 -9.41 -60.57 90.48
CA SER A 2 -8.71 -60.58 89.19
C SER A 2 -9.06 -59.29 88.44
N PRO A 3 -8.08 -58.57 87.86
CA PRO A 3 -8.36 -57.32 87.15
C PRO A 3 -8.79 -57.62 85.71
N THR A 4 -9.85 -56.95 85.25
CA THR A 4 -10.29 -57.02 83.85
C THR A 4 -9.63 -55.89 83.06
N LEU A 5 -8.77 -56.23 82.09
CA LEU A 5 -8.20 -55.29 81.13
C LEU A 5 -9.29 -54.86 80.13
N SER A 6 -9.66 -53.58 80.12
CA SER A 6 -10.52 -53.02 79.06
C SER A 6 -9.64 -52.56 77.89
N HIS A 7 -9.62 -53.32 76.80
CA HIS A 7 -9.00 -52.90 75.55
C HIS A 7 -9.82 -51.75 74.91
N THR A 8 -9.22 -50.58 74.79
CA THR A 8 -9.74 -49.49 73.95
C THR A 8 -9.41 -49.81 72.48
N ILE A 9 -10.44 -50.02 71.66
CA ILE A 9 -10.29 -50.17 70.20
C ILE A 9 -10.30 -48.77 69.58
N THR A 10 -9.14 -48.32 69.11
CA THR A 10 -9.02 -47.06 68.34
C THR A 10 -9.48 -47.32 66.91
N HIS A 11 -10.65 -46.81 66.53
CA HIS A 11 -11.09 -46.79 65.13
C HIS A 11 -10.24 -45.78 64.34
N THR A 12 -9.18 -46.25 63.67
CA THR A 12 -8.54 -45.48 62.61
C THR A 12 -9.37 -45.59 61.34
N THR A 13 -10.11 -44.53 61.00
CA THR A 13 -10.76 -44.37 59.70
C THR A 13 -9.69 -44.10 58.64
N THR A 14 -9.23 -45.15 57.95
CA THR A 14 -8.52 -45.01 56.69
C THR A 14 -9.52 -44.63 55.60
N THR A 15 -9.49 -43.37 55.17
CA THR A 15 -10.20 -42.90 53.97
C THR A 15 -9.52 -43.51 52.74
N SER A 16 -10.01 -44.66 52.28
CA SER A 16 -9.60 -45.25 51.00
C SER A 16 -10.21 -44.44 49.87
N ILE A 17 -9.45 -43.46 49.34
CA ILE A 17 -9.78 -42.85 48.05
C ILE A 17 -9.72 -43.97 47.01
N SER A 18 -10.85 -44.27 46.36
CA SER A 18 -10.94 -45.39 45.43
C SER A 18 -10.12 -45.07 44.16
N SER A 19 -9.51 -46.09 43.55
CA SER A 19 -8.81 -45.95 42.25
C SER A 19 -9.73 -45.48 41.11
N PHE A 20 -11.04 -45.62 41.30
CA PHE A 20 -12.08 -45.16 40.39
C PHE A 20 -12.13 -43.63 40.30
N ASP A 21 -12.00 -42.94 41.44
CA ASP A 21 -12.05 -41.47 41.50
C ASP A 21 -10.86 -40.84 40.77
N TRP A 22 -9.65 -41.40 40.95
CA TRP A 22 -8.44 -40.94 40.25
C TRP A 22 -8.53 -41.10 38.73
N THR A 23 -9.15 -42.18 38.26
CA THR A 23 -9.31 -42.43 36.82
C THR A 23 -10.22 -41.37 36.18
N ILE A 24 -11.27 -40.94 36.88
CA ILE A 24 -12.16 -39.85 36.43
C ILE A 24 -11.41 -38.51 36.38
N PHE A 25 -10.63 -38.18 37.41
CA PHE A 25 -9.84 -36.94 37.42
C PHE A 25 -8.79 -36.90 36.30
N VAL A 26 -8.09 -38.00 36.06
CA VAL A 26 -7.11 -38.10 34.97
C VAL A 26 -7.79 -37.98 33.60
N GLY A 27 -8.95 -38.62 33.42
CA GLY A 27 -9.75 -38.49 32.20
C GLY A 27 -10.20 -37.04 31.94
N LEU A 28 -10.69 -36.34 32.97
CA LEU A 28 -11.09 -34.94 32.85
C LEU A 28 -9.92 -34.01 32.53
N ALA A 29 -8.77 -34.23 33.17
CA ALA A 29 -7.55 -33.46 32.89
C ALA A 29 -7.08 -33.63 31.44
N ALA A 30 -7.15 -34.84 30.90
CA ALA A 30 -6.81 -35.11 29.50
C ALA A 30 -7.74 -34.37 28.53
N VAL A 31 -9.06 -34.37 28.78
CA VAL A 31 -10.03 -33.64 27.97
C VAL A 31 -9.76 -32.13 27.98
N ILE A 32 -9.54 -31.54 29.16
CA ILE A 32 -9.21 -30.11 29.30
C ILE A 32 -7.92 -29.77 28.56
N ALA A 33 -6.90 -30.62 28.65
CA ALA A 33 -5.63 -30.42 27.94
C ALA A 33 -5.82 -30.44 26.41
N VAL A 34 -6.65 -31.34 25.89
CA VAL A 34 -6.99 -31.39 24.45
C VAL A 34 -7.72 -30.12 24.03
N PHE A 35 -8.75 -29.68 24.77
CA PHE A 35 -9.46 -28.44 24.44
C PHE A 35 -8.56 -27.20 24.52
N TYR A 36 -7.69 -27.12 25.53
CA TYR A 36 -6.75 -26.01 25.66
C TYR A 36 -5.73 -25.96 24.51
N THR A 37 -5.19 -27.13 24.13
CA THR A 37 -4.24 -27.21 23.01
C THR A 37 -4.90 -26.91 21.67
N GLN A 38 -6.13 -27.40 21.43
CA GLN A 38 -6.93 -27.04 20.25
C GLN A 38 -7.22 -25.53 20.20
N TRP A 39 -7.72 -24.95 21.30
CA TRP A 39 -8.01 -23.51 21.35
C TRP A 39 -6.75 -22.66 21.10
N ARG A 40 -5.61 -23.05 21.67
CA ARG A 40 -4.34 -22.36 21.45
C ARG A 40 -3.85 -22.50 20.00
N PHE A 41 -4.04 -23.66 19.39
CA PHE A 41 -3.68 -23.92 18.00
C PHE A 41 -4.55 -23.10 17.05
N ASP A 42 -5.87 -23.09 17.26
CA ASP A 42 -6.82 -22.28 16.48
C ASP A 42 -6.53 -20.78 16.63
N ALA A 43 -6.20 -20.33 17.86
CA ALA A 43 -5.83 -18.95 18.11
C ALA A 43 -4.53 -18.56 17.37
N ARG A 44 -3.54 -19.47 17.31
CA ARG A 44 -2.32 -19.28 16.53
C ARG A 44 -2.61 -19.23 15.03
N GLN A 45 -3.36 -20.19 14.48
CA GLN A 45 -3.73 -20.18 13.06
C GLN A 45 -4.48 -18.92 12.65
N LYS A 46 -5.43 -18.45 13.47
CA LYS A 46 -6.14 -17.19 13.20
C LYS A 46 -5.20 -16.00 13.21
N LYS A 47 -4.22 -15.97 14.12
CA LYS A 47 -3.19 -14.91 14.18
C LYS A 47 -2.28 -14.96 12.95
N ASP A 48 -1.80 -16.13 12.58
CA ASP A 48 -0.88 -16.33 11.45
C ASP A 48 -1.59 -16.02 10.12
N HIS A 49 -2.84 -16.46 9.94
CA HIS A 49 -3.64 -16.12 8.77
C HIS A 49 -3.93 -14.63 8.67
N LYS A 50 -4.26 -13.97 9.79
CA LYS A 50 -4.43 -12.51 9.80
C LYS A 50 -3.13 -11.80 9.42
N LYS A 51 -1.99 -12.27 9.92
CA LYS A 51 -0.66 -11.74 9.56
C LYS A 51 -0.37 -11.92 8.08
N GLU A 52 -0.64 -13.10 7.53
CA GLU A 52 -0.47 -13.39 6.10
C GLU A 52 -1.35 -12.49 5.22
N LEU A 53 -2.62 -12.31 5.58
CA LEU A 53 -3.52 -11.39 4.86
C LEU A 53 -3.03 -9.94 4.92
N LEU A 54 -2.48 -9.51 6.05
CA LEU A 54 -1.90 -8.17 6.19
C LEU A 54 -0.64 -8.01 5.32
N LEU A 55 0.25 -9.00 5.31
CA LEU A 55 1.44 -9.02 4.46
C LEU A 55 1.07 -8.97 2.98
N LYS A 56 0.11 -9.79 2.53
CA LYS A 56 -0.38 -9.77 1.13
C LYS A 56 -0.97 -8.41 0.74
N ARG A 57 -1.79 -7.80 1.63
CA ARG A 57 -2.32 -6.45 1.40
C ARG A 57 -1.19 -5.43 1.28
N TYR A 58 -0.16 -5.55 2.09
CA TYR A 58 0.99 -4.67 2.05
C TYR A 58 1.80 -4.83 0.75
N GLU A 59 2.11 -6.06 0.32
CA GLU A 59 2.77 -6.34 -0.95
C GLU A 59 2.03 -5.69 -2.12
N ILE A 60 0.69 -5.81 -2.13
CA ILE A 60 -0.16 -5.15 -3.13
C ILE A 60 0.00 -3.62 -3.05
N LEU A 61 -0.06 -3.02 -1.86
CA LEU A 61 0.10 -1.58 -1.69
C LEU A 61 1.47 -1.07 -2.16
N VAL A 62 2.55 -1.80 -1.85
CA VAL A 62 3.92 -1.47 -2.32
C VAL A 62 3.98 -1.51 -3.84
N LEU A 63 3.46 -2.58 -4.47
CA LEU A 63 3.41 -2.70 -5.92
C LEU A 63 2.61 -1.56 -6.56
N LYS A 64 1.46 -1.20 -5.97
CA LYS A 64 0.63 -0.10 -6.50
C LYS A 64 1.31 1.27 -6.38
N ARG A 65 2.06 1.52 -5.31
CA ARG A 65 2.87 2.74 -5.18
C ARG A 65 4.00 2.80 -6.18
N HIS A 66 4.64 1.65 -6.47
CA HIS A 66 5.63 1.57 -7.53
C HIS A 66 5.03 1.95 -8.89
N ASN A 67 3.86 1.39 -9.23
CA ASN A 67 3.15 1.75 -10.46
C ASN A 67 2.83 3.24 -10.52
N ILE A 68 2.37 3.85 -9.42
CA ILE A 68 2.12 5.30 -9.36
C ILE A 68 3.38 6.09 -9.72
N LEU A 69 4.53 5.74 -9.13
CA LEU A 69 5.80 6.40 -9.44
C LEU A 69 6.23 6.19 -10.90
N GLU A 70 6.02 4.99 -11.44
CA GLU A 70 6.28 4.69 -12.85
C GLU A 70 5.44 5.56 -13.79
N HIS A 71 4.14 5.69 -13.54
CA HIS A 71 3.27 6.59 -14.31
C HIS A 71 3.70 8.06 -14.21
N ILE A 72 4.15 8.52 -13.03
CA ILE A 72 4.70 9.88 -12.86
C ILE A 72 5.94 10.08 -13.74
N VAL A 73 6.86 9.11 -13.72
CA VAL A 73 8.10 9.16 -14.52
C VAL A 73 7.77 9.17 -16.01
N ASN A 74 6.89 8.29 -16.47
CA ASN A 74 6.50 8.21 -17.88
C ASN A 74 5.78 9.48 -18.33
N SER A 75 4.86 9.99 -17.52
CA SER A 75 4.15 11.25 -17.81
C SER A 75 5.11 12.44 -17.91
N THR A 76 6.11 12.51 -17.03
CA THR A 76 7.17 13.53 -17.05
C THR A 76 8.05 13.41 -18.30
N LYS A 77 8.43 12.19 -18.69
CA LYS A 77 9.21 11.94 -19.90
C LYS A 77 8.47 12.41 -21.16
N SER A 78 7.18 12.11 -21.28
CA SER A 78 6.38 12.58 -22.41
C SER A 78 6.28 14.11 -22.45
N ILE A 79 6.12 14.80 -21.31
CA ILE A 79 6.15 16.26 -21.25
C ILE A 79 7.48 16.80 -21.78
N LEU A 80 8.61 16.27 -21.26
CA LEU A 80 9.94 16.71 -21.66
C LEU A 80 10.20 16.48 -23.16
N LEU A 81 9.77 15.32 -23.67
CA LEU A 81 9.91 15.00 -25.10
C LEU A 81 9.08 15.97 -25.96
N ILE A 82 7.83 16.23 -25.60
CA ILE A 82 6.98 17.20 -26.29
C ILE A 82 7.66 18.58 -26.32
N THR A 83 8.16 19.06 -25.18
CA THR A 83 8.84 20.37 -25.10
C THR A 83 10.07 20.42 -26.01
N SER A 84 10.90 19.37 -26.02
CA SER A 84 12.08 19.32 -26.90
C SER A 84 11.74 19.25 -28.40
N LEU A 85 10.63 18.60 -28.75
CA LEU A 85 10.16 18.53 -30.14
C LEU A 85 9.57 19.87 -30.59
N ILE A 86 8.95 20.62 -29.68
CA ILE A 86 8.48 21.98 -29.93
C ILE A 86 9.65 22.94 -30.22
N ASP A 87 10.79 22.78 -29.57
CA ASP A 87 12.00 23.53 -29.92
C ASP A 87 12.43 23.28 -31.36
N SER A 88 12.35 22.03 -31.79
CA SER A 88 12.79 21.57 -33.11
C SER A 88 11.82 21.94 -34.25
N LEU A 89 10.62 22.42 -33.92
CA LEU A 89 9.53 22.69 -34.86
C LEU A 89 9.76 23.97 -35.68
N ASN A 90 10.52 24.94 -35.15
CA ASN A 90 10.69 26.25 -35.80
C ASN A 90 11.70 26.25 -36.95
N ASP A 91 12.56 25.22 -37.06
CA ASP A 91 13.71 25.19 -37.99
C ASP A 91 13.78 23.90 -38.84
N SER A 92 12.72 23.08 -38.87
CA SER A 92 12.76 21.72 -39.41
C SER A 92 12.05 21.54 -40.76
N GLU A 93 12.75 20.96 -41.74
CA GLU A 93 12.16 20.45 -42.99
C GLU A 93 11.15 19.31 -42.75
N ASN A 94 11.18 18.67 -41.57
CA ASN A 94 10.34 17.54 -41.17
C ASN A 94 9.21 17.94 -40.20
N GLU A 95 8.71 19.18 -40.26
CA GLU A 95 7.65 19.70 -39.38
C GLU A 95 6.45 18.73 -39.21
N SER A 96 6.00 18.12 -40.30
CA SER A 96 4.88 17.17 -40.30
C SER A 96 5.13 15.93 -39.42
N GLU A 97 6.34 15.37 -39.48
CA GLU A 97 6.68 14.17 -38.70
C GLU A 97 6.88 14.49 -37.22
N ILE A 98 7.47 15.66 -36.93
CA ILE A 98 7.60 16.19 -35.57
C ILE A 98 6.21 16.38 -34.95
N ARG A 99 5.27 16.99 -35.70
CA ARG A 99 3.89 17.19 -35.25
C ARG A 99 3.20 15.87 -34.90
N LYS A 100 3.31 14.84 -35.76
CA LYS A 100 2.74 13.51 -35.47
C LYS A 100 3.33 12.90 -34.20
N THR A 101 4.65 13.02 -34.02
CA THR A 101 5.34 12.51 -32.83
C THR A 101 4.83 13.20 -31.56
N ILE A 102 4.69 14.52 -31.61
CA ILE A 102 4.13 15.32 -30.51
C ILE A 102 2.69 14.91 -30.20
N GLU A 103 1.83 14.76 -31.21
CA GLU A 103 0.43 14.35 -31.02
C GLU A 103 0.32 12.94 -30.42
N SER A 104 1.21 12.03 -30.83
CA SER A 104 1.34 10.69 -30.24
C SER A 104 1.75 10.76 -28.77
N GLU A 105 2.81 11.50 -28.45
CA GLU A 105 3.30 11.66 -27.07
C GLU A 105 2.28 12.36 -26.17
N LEU A 106 1.54 13.34 -26.69
CA LEU A 106 0.46 13.96 -25.95
C LEU A 106 -0.64 12.94 -25.61
N SER A 107 -0.98 12.07 -26.55
CA SER A 107 -1.97 11.00 -26.33
C SER A 107 -1.50 10.03 -25.25
N ILE A 108 -0.23 9.62 -25.28
CA ILE A 108 0.39 8.78 -24.25
C ILE A 108 0.37 9.48 -22.88
N HIS A 109 0.75 10.75 -22.84
CA HIS A 109 0.73 11.56 -21.63
C HIS A 109 -0.67 11.59 -21.02
N VAL A 110 -1.71 11.88 -21.81
CA VAL A 110 -3.10 11.95 -21.33
C VAL A 110 -3.57 10.60 -20.75
N ILE A 111 -3.31 9.49 -21.43
CA ILE A 111 -3.70 8.14 -20.95
C ILE A 111 -2.98 7.82 -19.63
N THR A 112 -1.65 7.95 -19.62
CA THR A 112 -0.81 7.71 -18.44
C THR A 112 -1.27 8.54 -17.24
N TYR A 113 -1.69 9.77 -17.53
CA TYR A 113 -2.15 10.69 -16.53
C TYR A 113 -3.53 10.31 -15.94
N PHE A 114 -4.47 9.83 -16.75
CA PHE A 114 -5.74 9.28 -16.24
C PHE A 114 -5.52 8.06 -15.35
N GLU A 115 -4.62 7.16 -15.74
CA GLU A 115 -4.23 6.00 -14.94
C GLU A 115 -3.60 6.44 -13.61
N LEU A 116 -2.73 7.46 -13.64
CA LEU A 116 -2.15 8.06 -12.45
C LEU A 116 -3.23 8.58 -11.48
N LEU A 117 -4.18 9.38 -11.97
CA LEU A 117 -5.28 9.90 -11.14
C LEU A 117 -6.12 8.76 -10.53
N TYR A 118 -6.40 7.72 -11.31
CA TYR A 118 -7.15 6.56 -10.84
C TYR A 118 -6.39 5.83 -9.73
N LEU A 119 -5.11 5.54 -9.93
CA LEU A 119 -4.29 4.83 -8.96
C LEU A 119 -4.12 5.62 -7.66
N ILE A 120 -3.89 6.94 -7.74
CA ILE A 120 -3.79 7.78 -6.53
C ILE A 120 -5.12 7.78 -5.78
N ASN A 121 -6.25 7.99 -6.44
CA ASN A 121 -7.56 7.97 -5.77
C ASN A 121 -7.87 6.63 -5.09
N MET A 122 -7.47 5.52 -5.71
CA MET A 122 -7.77 4.18 -5.19
C MET A 122 -6.84 3.76 -4.05
N TYR A 123 -5.56 4.15 -4.11
CA TYR A 123 -4.53 3.59 -3.22
C TYR A 123 -3.88 4.61 -2.27
N LEU A 124 -4.04 5.90 -2.56
CA LEU A 124 -3.51 7.02 -1.78
C LEU A 124 -4.54 8.16 -1.71
N PRO A 125 -5.77 7.89 -1.21
CA PRO A 125 -6.86 8.87 -1.21
C PRO A 125 -6.56 10.13 -0.37
N ASP A 126 -5.58 10.04 0.54
CA ASP A 126 -5.17 11.17 1.39
C ASP A 126 -4.31 12.21 0.63
N ILE A 127 -3.83 11.89 -0.57
CA ILE A 127 -3.08 12.82 -1.40
C ILE A 127 -4.07 13.72 -2.16
N ASN A 128 -4.04 15.03 -1.89
CA ASN A 128 -4.78 15.99 -2.71
C ASN A 128 -4.22 16.03 -4.15
N ILE A 129 -5.06 15.62 -5.11
CA ILE A 129 -4.75 15.57 -6.54
C ILE A 129 -5.40 16.69 -7.37
N GLU A 130 -6.07 17.67 -6.75
CA GLU A 130 -6.79 18.69 -7.51
C GLU A 130 -5.83 19.56 -8.34
N ASN A 131 -4.71 19.98 -7.73
CA ASN A 131 -3.65 20.69 -8.44
C ASN A 131 -3.10 19.89 -9.63
N LEU A 132 -2.99 18.56 -9.45
CA LEU A 132 -2.56 17.69 -10.52
C LEU A 132 -3.54 17.85 -11.68
N LYS A 133 -4.85 17.67 -11.44
CA LYS A 133 -5.92 17.72 -12.47
C LYS A 133 -5.90 19.02 -13.24
N ASP A 134 -5.80 20.14 -12.52
CA ASP A 134 -5.75 21.46 -13.11
C ASP A 134 -4.49 21.64 -13.95
N SER A 135 -3.34 21.17 -13.47
CA SER A 135 -2.07 21.21 -14.20
C SER A 135 -2.16 20.50 -15.54
N ARG A 136 -2.78 19.32 -15.60
CA ARG A 136 -2.97 18.59 -16.86
C ARG A 136 -3.89 19.31 -17.83
N ARG A 137 -5.01 19.86 -17.35
CA ARG A 137 -5.91 20.65 -18.18
C ARG A 137 -5.20 21.88 -18.75
N ASN A 138 -4.39 22.54 -17.93
CA ASN A 138 -3.60 23.70 -18.35
C ASN A 138 -2.54 23.31 -19.39
N PHE A 139 -1.89 22.16 -19.23
CA PHE A 139 -0.94 21.63 -20.20
C PHE A 139 -1.60 21.36 -21.56
N GLU A 140 -2.71 20.62 -21.59
CA GLU A 140 -3.47 20.37 -22.83
C GLU A 140 -3.95 21.68 -23.50
N ASN A 141 -4.44 22.63 -22.70
CA ASN A 141 -4.93 23.91 -23.20
C ASN A 141 -3.79 24.77 -23.76
N SER A 142 -2.67 24.89 -23.04
CA SER A 142 -1.50 25.65 -23.50
C SER A 142 -0.89 25.03 -24.76
N PHE A 143 -0.84 23.70 -24.84
CA PHE A 143 -0.44 22.98 -26.04
C PHE A 143 -1.34 23.33 -27.23
N ARG A 144 -2.67 23.26 -27.06
CA ARG A 144 -3.63 23.60 -28.11
C ARG A 144 -3.49 25.05 -28.57
N VAL A 145 -3.24 25.97 -27.63
CA VAL A 145 -3.00 27.38 -27.97
C VAL A 145 -1.71 27.53 -28.78
N PHE A 146 -0.62 26.88 -28.37
CA PHE A 146 0.65 26.90 -29.11
C PHE A 146 0.48 26.40 -30.55
N MET A 147 -0.13 25.23 -30.73
CA MET A 147 -0.28 24.59 -32.05
C MET A 147 -1.15 25.37 -33.04
N ASN A 148 -1.99 26.29 -32.55
CA ASN A 148 -2.92 27.10 -33.35
C ASN A 148 -2.55 28.59 -33.36
N SER A 149 -1.45 28.99 -32.73
CA SER A 149 -1.07 30.41 -32.64
C SER A 149 -0.24 30.85 -33.83
N ASP A 150 -0.65 31.95 -34.47
CA ASP A 150 0.18 32.68 -35.44
C ASP A 150 1.40 33.34 -34.76
N LYS A 151 1.39 33.50 -33.42
CA LYS A 151 2.48 34.06 -32.60
C LYS A 151 3.18 32.95 -31.81
N LYS A 152 3.83 32.04 -32.53
CA LYS A 152 4.48 30.83 -31.99
C LYS A 152 5.45 31.08 -30.81
N LEU A 153 6.24 32.17 -30.84
CA LEU A 153 7.25 32.47 -29.81
C LEU A 153 6.64 32.72 -28.42
N ASN A 154 5.70 33.66 -28.30
CA ASN A 154 5.07 33.98 -27.01
C ASN A 154 4.16 32.85 -26.50
N ALA A 155 3.64 32.01 -27.40
CA ALA A 155 2.86 30.85 -27.04
C ALA A 155 3.74 29.69 -26.55
N LYS A 156 4.97 29.59 -27.07
CA LYS A 156 5.98 28.62 -26.63
C LYS A 156 6.42 28.88 -25.19
N ASP A 157 6.84 30.10 -24.86
CA ASP A 157 7.30 30.43 -23.51
C ASP A 157 6.22 30.10 -22.45
N LYS A 158 4.97 30.43 -22.75
CA LYS A 158 3.82 30.08 -21.90
C LYS A 158 3.59 28.58 -21.78
N PHE A 159 3.79 27.83 -22.86
CA PHE A 159 3.68 26.38 -22.83
C PHE A 159 4.79 25.77 -21.96
N GLU A 160 6.01 26.26 -22.05
CA GLU A 160 7.15 25.82 -21.23
C GLU A 160 6.92 26.08 -19.74
N ASP A 161 6.44 27.27 -19.37
CA ASP A 161 6.09 27.59 -17.98
C ASP A 161 5.05 26.61 -17.41
N VAL A 162 4.04 26.25 -18.21
CA VAL A 162 3.02 25.27 -17.83
C VAL A 162 3.59 23.86 -17.77
N ALA A 163 4.48 23.49 -18.70
CA ALA A 163 5.16 22.20 -18.68
C ALA A 163 6.01 22.04 -17.39
N ILE A 164 6.77 23.07 -17.01
CA ILE A 164 7.53 23.09 -15.76
C ILE A 164 6.60 22.95 -14.54
N THR A 165 5.46 23.63 -14.55
CA THR A 165 4.45 23.51 -13.49
C THR A 165 3.96 22.06 -13.36
N CYS A 166 3.61 21.41 -14.48
CA CYS A 166 3.25 19.99 -14.48
C CYS A 166 4.34 19.08 -13.89
N ILE A 167 5.60 19.31 -14.27
CA ILE A 167 6.73 18.51 -13.77
C ILE A 167 6.92 18.72 -12.26
N ASN A 168 6.74 19.93 -11.76
CA ASN A 168 6.81 20.22 -10.33
C ASN A 168 5.68 19.56 -9.55
N GLU A 169 4.46 19.57 -10.08
CA GLU A 169 3.32 18.86 -9.50
C GLU A 169 3.55 17.35 -9.48
N HIS A 170 4.08 16.77 -10.57
CA HIS A 170 4.53 15.38 -10.62
C HIS A 170 5.56 15.06 -9.52
N HIS A 171 6.57 15.91 -9.36
CA HIS A 171 7.60 15.73 -8.34
C HIS A 171 7.04 15.83 -6.91
N MET A 172 6.13 16.78 -6.67
CA MET A 172 5.45 16.91 -5.38
C MET A 172 4.64 15.65 -5.06
N ILE A 173 3.88 15.12 -6.01
CA ILE A 173 3.08 13.91 -5.81
C ILE A 173 4.01 12.70 -5.58
N ALA A 174 5.08 12.54 -6.36
CA ALA A 174 6.07 11.48 -6.14
C ALA A 174 6.65 11.53 -4.73
N SER A 175 6.97 12.72 -4.23
CA SER A 175 7.47 12.92 -2.86
C SER A 175 6.46 12.46 -1.81
N LYS A 176 5.18 12.84 -1.96
CA LYS A 176 4.10 12.39 -1.07
C LYS A 176 3.88 10.87 -1.11
N VAL A 177 4.02 10.26 -2.29
CA VAL A 177 3.95 8.79 -2.44
C VAL A 177 5.09 8.11 -1.67
N ILE A 178 6.31 8.64 -1.77
CA ILE A 178 7.49 8.11 -1.06
C ILE A 178 7.34 8.30 0.46
N GLU A 179 6.83 9.44 0.92
CA GLU A 179 6.55 9.69 2.34
C GLU A 179 5.49 8.74 2.89
N ALA A 180 4.41 8.51 2.14
CA ALA A 180 3.36 7.55 2.49
C ALA A 180 3.90 6.11 2.56
N SER A 181 4.90 5.77 1.75
CA SER A 181 5.66 4.53 1.86
C SER A 181 6.38 4.44 3.20
N ARG A 182 7.29 5.38 3.48
CA ARG A 182 8.10 5.38 4.71
C ARG A 182 7.26 5.33 5.99
N SER A 183 6.18 6.10 6.05
CA SER A 183 5.27 6.11 7.21
C SER A 183 4.60 4.75 7.45
N ASN A 184 4.18 4.07 6.38
CA ASN A 184 3.55 2.75 6.51
C ASN A 184 4.56 1.67 6.86
N ASP A 185 5.74 1.69 6.26
CA ASP A 185 6.80 0.72 6.54
C ASP A 185 7.23 0.80 8.01
N LEU A 186 7.34 2.02 8.56
CA LEU A 186 7.62 2.28 9.97
C LEU A 186 6.51 1.77 10.91
N LYS A 187 5.24 1.91 10.54
CA LYS A 187 4.13 1.32 11.31
C LYS A 187 4.21 -0.20 11.29
N LEU A 188 4.57 -0.79 10.16
CA LEU A 188 4.66 -2.25 9.99
C LEU A 188 5.80 -2.87 10.81
N LEU A 189 6.96 -2.20 10.86
CA LEU A 189 8.08 -2.61 11.71
C LEU A 189 7.68 -2.60 13.19
N LYS A 190 6.99 -1.53 13.64
CA LYS A 190 6.47 -1.40 15.00
C LYS A 190 5.40 -2.43 15.36
N GLU A 191 4.46 -2.71 14.45
CA GLU A 191 3.37 -3.68 14.70
C GLU A 191 3.85 -5.13 14.71
N ASN A 192 5.00 -5.44 14.09
CA ASN A 192 5.53 -6.79 13.99
C ASN A 192 6.71 -7.10 14.93
N ASN A 193 7.11 -6.17 15.81
CA ASN A 193 8.30 -6.30 16.67
C ASN A 193 9.53 -6.78 15.88
N LEU A 194 9.72 -6.24 14.68
CA LEU A 194 10.91 -6.45 13.86
C LEU A 194 11.87 -5.29 14.16
N ASP A 195 12.45 -5.29 15.36
CA ASP A 195 13.63 -4.48 15.72
C ASP A 195 14.91 -5.31 15.52
#